data_AF-A0A1I7M4D5-F1
#
_entry.id   AF-A0A1I7M4D5-F1
#
_cell.length_a   1.000
_cell.length_b   1.000
_cell.length_c   1.000
_cell.angle_alpha   90.00
_cell.angle_beta   90.00
_cell.angle_gamma   90.00
#
_symmetry.space_group_name_H-M   'P 1'
#
loop_
_entity.id
_entity.type
_entity.pdbx_description
1 polymer ?
#
loop_
_entity_poly.entity_id
_entity_poly.type
_entity_poly.pdbx_seq_one_letter_code
_entity_poly.pdbx_strand_id
1 'polypeptide(L)'
;MFNVIDGFDDMLYERDRQSDPFYLDFPIRRRPECIRGLRIRVLLAQARITAFVNPEEAEHMLFEIASCAQAQGREDAQNGDSQPPLMFSGEEQYLLCLWRWGFNFERERQEMADCPQCQDGSGNPCPWHG
;
A
#
# COMPACT_ATOMS: atom_id res chain seq x y z
N MET A 1 29.38 17.61 -42.18
CA MET A 1 27.96 17.95 -42.42
C MET A 1 27.14 16.82 -41.83
N PHE A 2 26.14 17.18 -41.01
CA PHE A 2 25.19 16.34 -40.27
C PHE A 2 25.62 15.69 -38.94
N ASN A 3 25.08 16.31 -37.89
CA ASN A 3 24.66 15.76 -36.59
C ASN A 3 23.82 14.47 -36.78
N VAL A 4 23.67 13.65 -35.74
CA VAL A 4 22.39 13.43 -35.02
C VAL A 4 22.52 12.24 -34.04
N ILE A 5 22.52 12.49 -32.72
CA ILE A 5 21.44 12.33 -31.71
C ILE A 5 21.29 10.89 -31.17
N ASP A 6 21.27 10.86 -29.82
CA ASP A 6 20.58 9.95 -28.92
C ASP A 6 19.38 9.18 -29.50
N GLY A 7 19.11 8.00 -28.94
CA GLY A 7 17.88 7.27 -29.22
C GLY A 7 17.97 5.80 -28.87
N PHE A 8 18.18 5.49 -27.58
CA PHE A 8 18.08 4.13 -27.04
C PHE A 8 16.85 3.95 -26.13
N ASP A 9 15.80 4.71 -26.41
CA ASP A 9 14.47 4.53 -25.86
C ASP A 9 13.46 4.59 -27.02
N ASP A 10 12.37 3.82 -26.90
CA ASP A 10 11.22 3.73 -27.82
C ASP A 10 11.32 2.79 -29.04
N MET A 11 11.50 1.47 -28.87
CA MET A 11 10.98 0.48 -29.85
C MET A 11 10.87 -0.98 -29.32
N LEU A 12 10.28 -1.18 -28.14
CA LEU A 12 9.74 -2.51 -27.75
C LEU A 12 8.27 -2.44 -27.27
N TYR A 13 7.56 -1.41 -27.69
CA TYR A 13 6.10 -1.42 -27.77
C TYR A 13 5.73 -1.75 -29.22
N GLU A 14 4.81 -2.70 -29.39
CA GLU A 14 4.14 -3.09 -30.65
C GLU A 14 4.79 -4.21 -31.50
N ARG A 15 4.52 -5.46 -31.09
CA ARG A 15 4.30 -6.69 -31.91
C ARG A 15 4.32 -7.85 -30.91
N ASP A 16 3.25 -8.52 -30.55
CA ASP A 16 2.32 -9.26 -31.41
C ASP A 16 0.93 -9.30 -30.77
N ARG A 17 -0.05 -8.75 -31.49
CA ARG A 17 -1.46 -8.77 -31.09
C ARG A 17 -2.32 -9.10 -32.30
N GLN A 18 -2.03 -10.20 -33.00
CA GLN A 18 -2.92 -10.72 -34.04
C GLN A 18 -2.50 -12.12 -34.47
N SER A 19 -3.09 -13.14 -33.83
CA SER A 19 -3.66 -14.35 -34.48
C SER A 19 -3.87 -15.49 -33.46
N ASP A 20 -4.71 -15.27 -32.45
CA ASP A 20 -5.28 -16.39 -31.69
C ASP A 20 -6.81 -16.38 -31.88
N PRO A 21 -7.38 -17.37 -32.59
CA PRO A 21 -8.81 -17.42 -32.89
C PRO A 21 -9.69 -17.75 -31.67
N PHE A 22 -9.12 -17.84 -30.46
CA PHE A 22 -9.86 -18.11 -29.21
C PHE A 22 -9.99 -16.93 -28.24
N TYR A 23 -9.51 -15.72 -28.58
CA TYR A 23 -9.74 -14.55 -27.72
C TYR A 23 -11.13 -13.95 -27.95
N LEU A 24 -12.12 -14.58 -27.32
CA LEU A 24 -13.43 -13.99 -27.08
C LEU A 24 -13.27 -12.64 -26.39
N ASP A 25 -14.08 -11.68 -26.84
CA ASP A 25 -14.24 -10.33 -26.30
C ASP A 25 -14.77 -10.42 -24.86
N PHE A 26 -13.87 -10.67 -23.91
CA PHE A 26 -14.17 -10.62 -22.49
C PHE A 26 -14.16 -9.15 -22.07
N PRO A 27 -15.26 -8.61 -21.53
CA PRO A 27 -15.27 -7.24 -21.02
C PRO A 27 -14.12 -7.10 -20.04
N ILE A 28 -13.31 -6.03 -20.21
CA ILE A 28 -12.12 -5.68 -19.43
C ILE A 28 -12.30 -6.20 -18.01
N ARG A 29 -11.77 -7.40 -17.75
CA ARG A 29 -11.79 -7.96 -16.41
C ARG A 29 -10.95 -6.98 -15.62
N ARG A 30 -11.57 -6.30 -14.64
CA ARG A 30 -10.83 -5.72 -13.52
C ARG A 30 -9.81 -6.80 -13.15
N ARG A 31 -8.51 -6.45 -13.11
CA ARG A 31 -7.50 -7.38 -12.57
C ARG A 31 -8.12 -7.95 -11.30
N PRO A 32 -8.11 -9.28 -11.08
CA PRO A 32 -8.69 -9.85 -9.86
C PRO A 32 -8.17 -9.01 -8.71
N GLU A 33 -9.11 -8.42 -7.96
CA GLU A 33 -8.81 -7.46 -6.91
C GLU A 33 -7.66 -8.05 -6.10
N CYS A 34 -6.50 -7.40 -6.13
CA CYS A 34 -5.33 -7.93 -5.46
C CYS A 34 -5.74 -8.15 -4.02
N ILE A 35 -5.69 -9.40 -3.54
CA ILE A 35 -6.22 -9.75 -2.22
C ILE A 35 -5.58 -8.82 -1.19
N ARG A 36 -6.39 -8.02 -0.49
CA ARG A 36 -5.93 -7.03 0.49
C ARG A 36 -4.96 -7.70 1.47
N GLY A 37 -3.83 -7.05 1.72
CA GLY A 37 -2.78 -7.53 2.63
C GLY A 37 -1.94 -8.72 2.14
N LEU A 38 -2.22 -9.33 0.98
CA LEU A 38 -1.46 -10.50 0.48
C LEU A 38 0.02 -10.17 0.27
N ARG A 39 0.33 -9.04 -0.38
CA ARG A 39 1.72 -8.62 -0.60
C ARG A 39 2.49 -8.49 0.73
N ILE A 40 1.88 -7.83 1.71
CA ILE A 40 2.48 -7.62 3.04
C ILE A 40 2.70 -8.97 3.75
N ARG A 41 1.76 -9.91 3.59
CA ARG A 41 1.87 -11.25 4.15
C ARG A 41 3.01 -12.07 3.53
N VAL A 42 3.17 -11.97 2.20
CA VAL A 42 4.28 -12.59 1.48
C VAL A 42 5.61 -12.01 1.92
N LEU A 43 5.71 -10.68 2.04
CA LEU A 43 6.92 -10.01 2.54
C LEU A 43 7.28 -10.49 3.95
N LEU A 44 6.31 -10.65 4.85
CA LEU A 44 6.55 -11.19 6.19
C LEU A 44 7.07 -12.63 6.16
N ALA A 45 6.52 -13.47 5.28
CA ALA A 45 7.01 -14.83 5.11
C ALA A 45 8.46 -14.85 4.59
N GLN A 46 8.79 -13.97 3.63
CA GLN A 46 10.15 -13.81 3.12
C GLN A 46 11.10 -13.33 4.21
N ALA A 47 10.73 -12.29 4.98
CA ALA A 47 11.57 -11.78 6.08
C ALA A 47 11.88 -12.88 7.11
N ARG A 48 10.92 -13.73 7.44
CA ARG A 48 11.13 -14.89 8.33
C ARG A 48 12.12 -15.90 7.77
N ILE A 49 12.11 -16.14 6.47
CA ILE A 49 13.07 -17.03 5.80
C ILE A 49 14.46 -16.37 5.77
N THR A 50 14.52 -15.09 5.39
CA THR A 50 15.75 -14.30 5.33
C THR A 50 16.43 -14.24 6.70
N ALA A 51 15.68 -14.19 7.80
CA ALA A 51 16.24 -14.17 9.15
C ALA A 51 17.15 -15.38 9.49
N PHE A 52 17.01 -16.51 8.78
CA PHE A 52 17.89 -17.67 8.98
C PHE A 52 19.26 -17.51 8.29
N VAL A 53 19.35 -16.69 7.24
CA VAL A 53 20.56 -16.55 6.40
C VAL A 53 21.21 -15.17 6.52
N ASN A 54 20.41 -14.13 6.71
CA ASN A 54 20.83 -12.74 6.82
C ASN A 54 19.88 -11.95 7.76
N PRO A 55 20.14 -11.98 9.08
CA PRO A 55 19.29 -11.31 10.07
C PRO A 55 19.17 -9.79 9.90
N GLU A 56 20.24 -9.12 9.45
CA GLU A 56 20.26 -7.67 9.24
C GLU A 56 19.31 -7.26 8.11
N GLU A 57 19.37 -7.97 6.98
CA GLU A 57 18.43 -7.76 5.88
C GLU A 57 16.97 -8.04 6.30
N ALA A 58 16.75 -9.09 7.10
CA ALA A 58 15.43 -9.37 7.62
C ALA A 58 14.88 -8.23 8.50
N GLU A 59 15.72 -7.57 9.30
CA GLU A 59 15.33 -6.40 10.09
C GLU A 59 14.90 -5.22 9.18
N HIS A 60 15.63 -4.96 8.11
CA HIS A 60 15.25 -3.97 7.11
C HIS A 60 13.90 -4.31 6.46
N MET A 61 13.66 -5.58 6.11
CA MET A 61 12.37 -6.02 5.57
C MET A 61 11.23 -5.80 6.58
N LEU A 62 11.45 -6.05 7.87
CA LEU A 62 10.45 -5.81 8.91
C LEU A 62 10.07 -4.33 9.02
N PHE A 63 11.02 -3.41 8.81
CA PHE A 63 10.72 -1.99 8.73
C PHE A 63 9.82 -1.63 7.53
N GLU A 64 10.10 -2.21 6.36
CA GLU A 64 9.24 -2.03 5.18
C GLU A 64 7.83 -2.60 5.42
N ILE A 65 7.74 -3.81 5.98
CA ILE A 65 6.47 -4.47 6.31
C ILE A 65 5.65 -3.61 7.28
N ALA A 66 6.28 -3.04 8.30
CA ALA A 66 5.63 -2.14 9.25
C ALA A 66 5.05 -0.91 8.56
N SER A 67 5.85 -0.27 7.69
CA SER A 67 5.44 0.90 6.92
C SER A 67 4.27 0.58 5.99
N CYS A 68 4.31 -0.57 5.29
CA CYS A 68 3.23 -1.00 4.41
C CYS A 68 1.95 -1.35 5.16
N ALA A 69 2.03 -2.03 6.31
CA ALA A 69 0.86 -2.39 7.11
C ALA A 69 0.15 -1.14 7.65
N GLN A 70 0.91 -0.16 8.14
CA GLN A 70 0.35 1.14 8.56
C GLN A 70 -0.25 1.90 7.37
N ALA A 71 0.42 1.90 6.21
CA ALA A 71 -0.10 2.55 5.00
C ALA A 71 -1.42 1.93 4.55
N GLN A 72 -1.53 0.59 4.56
CA GLN A 72 -2.79 -0.10 4.28
C GLN A 72 -3.88 0.30 5.28
N GLY A 73 -3.56 0.44 6.57
CA GLY A 73 -4.50 0.92 7.58
C GLY A 73 -5.04 2.31 7.28
N ARG A 74 -4.17 3.25 6.87
CA ARG A 74 -4.58 4.60 6.48
C ARG A 74 -5.47 4.60 5.23
N GLU A 75 -5.07 3.85 4.20
CA GLU A 75 -5.86 3.70 2.97
C GLU A 75 -7.25 3.12 3.26
N ASP A 76 -7.31 2.07 4.09
CA ASP A 76 -8.57 1.45 4.49
C ASP A 76 -9.45 2.43 5.28
N ALA A 77 -8.87 3.27 6.16
CA ALA A 77 -9.61 4.32 6.85
C ALA A 77 -10.17 5.38 5.89
N GLN A 78 -9.40 5.80 4.88
CA GLN A 78 -9.85 6.72 3.83
C GLN A 78 -11.00 6.16 3.00
N ASN A 79 -10.97 4.85 2.74
CA ASN A 79 -12.00 4.16 1.98
C ASN A 79 -13.21 3.73 2.82
N GLY A 80 -13.17 3.91 4.14
CA GLY A 80 -14.22 3.48 5.06
C GLY A 80 -14.23 1.98 5.38
N ASP A 81 -13.15 1.26 5.03
CA ASP A 81 -12.99 -0.18 5.26
C ASP A 81 -12.54 -0.46 6.70
N SER A 82 -13.51 -0.56 7.61
CA SER A 82 -13.23 -0.78 9.04
C SER A 82 -12.75 -2.19 9.40
N GLN A 83 -12.74 -3.12 8.43
CA GLN A 83 -12.32 -4.50 8.64
C GLN A 83 -10.87 -4.70 8.18
N PRO A 84 -10.03 -5.32 9.03
CA PRO A 84 -8.65 -5.60 8.66
C PRO A 84 -8.58 -6.60 7.50
N PRO A 85 -7.50 -6.57 6.70
CA PRO A 85 -7.29 -7.56 5.65
C PRO A 85 -7.29 -8.99 6.19
N LEU A 86 -8.02 -9.91 5.55
CA LEU A 86 -8.07 -11.33 5.94
C LEU A 86 -6.67 -11.95 6.02
N MET A 87 -5.74 -11.50 5.16
CA MET A 87 -4.36 -11.98 5.12
C MET A 87 -3.55 -11.67 6.39
N PHE A 88 -4.05 -10.82 7.29
CA PHE A 88 -3.41 -10.53 8.58
C PHE A 88 -3.88 -11.47 9.70
N SER A 89 -4.80 -12.40 9.41
CA SER A 89 -5.19 -13.44 10.36
C SER A 89 -4.00 -14.31 10.77
N GLY A 90 -3.88 -14.59 12.06
CA GLY A 90 -2.75 -15.29 12.66
C GLY A 90 -1.49 -14.42 12.88
N GLU A 91 -1.57 -13.12 12.60
CA GLU A 91 -0.49 -12.14 12.86
C GLU A 91 -1.00 -10.98 13.71
N GLU A 92 -1.84 -11.29 14.70
CA GLU A 92 -2.56 -10.31 15.52
C GLU A 92 -1.64 -9.38 16.28
N GLN A 93 -0.49 -9.89 16.71
CA GLN A 93 0.47 -9.14 17.52
C GLN A 93 1.36 -8.21 16.68
N TYR A 94 1.40 -8.37 15.36
CA TYR A 94 2.29 -7.62 14.48
C TYR A 94 1.53 -6.88 13.38
N LEU A 95 1.09 -7.59 12.33
CA LEU A 95 0.46 -6.94 11.17
C LEU A 95 -0.85 -6.24 11.54
N LEU A 96 -1.68 -6.88 12.37
CA LEU A 96 -2.94 -6.27 12.79
C LEU A 96 -2.72 -5.04 13.69
N CYS A 97 -1.71 -5.09 14.56
CA CYS A 97 -1.35 -3.95 15.42
C CYS A 97 -0.91 -2.74 14.58
N LEU A 98 -0.03 -2.97 13.61
CA LEU A 98 0.46 -1.94 12.69
C LEU A 98 -0.65 -1.37 11.81
N TRP A 99 -1.52 -2.23 11.30
CA TRP A 99 -2.70 -1.80 10.54
C TRP A 99 -3.63 -0.93 11.39
N ARG A 100 -3.95 -1.35 12.62
CA ARG A 100 -4.82 -0.58 13.54
C ARG A 100 -4.21 0.78 13.85
N TRP A 101 -2.90 0.83 14.06
CA TRP A 101 -2.20 2.10 14.27
C TRP A 101 -2.40 3.04 13.08
N GLY A 102 -2.15 2.56 11.86
CA GLY A 102 -2.36 3.36 10.65
C GLY A 102 -3.82 3.79 10.46
N PHE A 103 -4.76 2.88 10.68
CA PHE A 103 -6.19 3.14 10.57
C PHE A 103 -6.64 4.23 11.56
N ASN A 104 -6.27 4.11 12.84
CA ASN A 104 -6.64 5.07 13.86
C ASN A 104 -5.98 6.44 13.63
N PHE A 105 -4.71 6.45 13.22
CA PHE A 105 -4.01 7.69 12.89
C PHE A 105 -4.74 8.48 11.80
N GLU A 106 -5.19 7.82 10.74
CA GLU A 106 -5.93 8.49 9.68
C GLU A 106 -7.33 8.93 10.13
N ARG A 107 -7.99 8.17 11.01
CA ARG A 107 -9.28 8.56 11.58
C ARG A 107 -9.16 9.80 12.45
N GLU A 108 -8.16 9.85 13.33
CA GLU A 108 -7.84 11.03 14.14
C GLU A 108 -7.51 12.23 13.25
N ARG A 109 -6.69 12.02 12.20
CA ARG A 109 -6.37 13.08 11.23
C ARG A 109 -7.62 13.63 10.54
N GLN A 110 -8.54 12.77 10.12
CA GLN A 110 -9.80 13.16 9.47
C GLN A 110 -10.71 13.90 10.46
N GLU A 111 -10.81 13.42 11.70
CA GLU A 111 -11.55 14.10 12.76
C GLU A 111 -11.03 15.52 13.02
N MET A 112 -9.71 15.70 13.09
CA MET A 112 -9.09 17.02 13.24
C MET A 112 -9.27 17.91 12.01
N ALA A 113 -9.29 17.32 10.81
CA ALA A 113 -9.55 18.06 9.57
C ALA A 113 -11.00 18.58 9.51
N ASP A 114 -11.94 17.82 10.06
CA ASP A 114 -13.36 18.18 10.11
C ASP A 114 -13.71 19.09 11.31
N CYS A 115 -12.78 19.29 12.26
CA CYS A 115 -13.01 20.10 13.45
C CYS A 115 -12.84 21.61 13.16
N PRO A 116 -13.90 22.43 13.26
CA PRO A 116 -13.82 23.87 12.95
C PRO A 116 -12.81 24.62 13.82
N GLN A 117 -12.65 24.22 15.08
CA GLN A 117 -11.71 24.81 16.03
C GLN A 117 -10.26 24.48 15.66
N CYS A 118 -9.97 23.29 15.13
CA CYS A 118 -8.64 22.97 14.59
C CYS A 118 -8.31 23.78 13.34
N GLN A 119 -9.32 24.22 12.59
CA GLN A 119 -9.18 24.97 11.35
C GLN A 119 -9.43 26.48 11.52
N ASP A 120 -9.49 27.00 12.75
CA ASP A 120 -9.89 28.39 13.02
C ASP A 120 -8.80 29.43 12.70
N GLY A 121 -7.57 28.99 12.42
CA GLY A 121 -6.43 29.84 12.06
C GLY A 121 -5.96 30.78 13.17
N SER A 122 -6.46 30.61 14.40
CA SER A 122 -6.15 31.50 15.52
C SER A 122 -4.75 31.28 16.11
N GLY A 123 -4.14 30.12 15.82
CA GLY A 123 -2.89 29.68 16.41
C GLY A 123 -3.02 29.22 17.86
N ASN A 124 -4.23 29.22 18.43
CA ASN A 124 -4.50 28.66 19.75
C ASN A 124 -4.74 27.15 19.65
N PRO A 125 -4.39 26.38 20.70
CA PRO A 125 -4.72 24.96 20.75
C PRO A 125 -6.24 24.75 20.72
N CYS A 126 -6.68 23.74 19.98
CA CYS A 126 -8.06 23.30 19.93
C CYS A 126 -8.47 22.73 21.31
N PRO A 127 -9.64 23.10 21.87
CA PRO A 127 -10.09 22.57 23.16
C PRO A 127 -10.28 21.05 23.21
N TRP A 128 -10.45 20.40 22.05
CA TRP A 128 -10.74 18.97 21.93
C TRP A 128 -9.51 18.14 21.58
N HIS A 129 -8.62 18.69 20.74
CA HIS A 129 -7.47 17.97 20.19
C HIS A 129 -6.11 18.48 20.70
N GLY A 130 -6.11 19.55 21.51
CA GLY A 130 -4.91 20.22 22.02
C GLY A 130 -4.30 21.19 21.03
#